data_AF-K2AQJ7-F1
#
_entry.id   AF-K2AQJ7-F1
#
_cell.length_a   1.000
_cell.length_b   1.000
_cell.length_c   1.000
_cell.angle_alpha   90.00
_cell.angle_beta   90.00
_cell.angle_gamma   90.00
#
_symmetry.space_group_name_H-M   'P 1'
#
loop_
_entity.id
_entity.type
_entity.pdbx_description
1 polymer ?
#
loop_
_entity_poly.entity_id
_entity_poly.type
_entity_poly.pdbx_seq_one_letter_code
_entity_poly.pdbx_strand_id
1 'polypeptide(L)'
;MKKAFIALLISVLLIPNVFAGTFDDVVSSDENYVAIEYLVSIGTLQGYSDGIFQPDTTINRAELMKVLVAGQGISPDENTYKDCYSDVASDWYAKYVCYATEQGWVGGYPDGTFKPAQTVNKVEALKMLVNALGLGSKLPETVSEDLFDDTDNSAWYAPYLYVAKDLNLLEVTDRDYGPSSDMNRGGVAEYIFRTLVVNELLIDSYTAEYRDQFLTDKGLSSLIETPVLYDVDYVVDGDTIRLTDGQYVRLLGIDTPETDECYYDEAKAYLEGLIGDNQVELVADEINDDKDAYDRLLRYIYVNDELVNLTMVEDGYAEYYDSYDITLADDFDNAEGEASLSGLGLWTACFDNTSAEVVDGLYISYVLYDGDVPDVESDEYVEITNGSVADIDLTDYYIMGSSGDEKFTFSDYTLASGEAVKVYTNQGDISFGVNKAIWSNSGETVYLYGPENVLVDSFIY
;
A
#
# COMPACT_ATOMS: atom_id res chain seq x y z
N MET A 1 39.74 7.33 7.14
CA MET A 1 38.98 7.84 5.97
C MET A 1 38.13 6.71 5.43
N LYS A 2 36.94 6.49 5.99
CA LYS A 2 35.90 5.69 5.34
C LYS A 2 34.94 6.71 4.74
N LYS A 3 35.04 6.95 3.43
CA LYS A 3 33.97 7.64 2.71
C LYS A 3 32.82 6.64 2.70
N ALA A 4 31.81 6.83 3.54
CA ALA A 4 30.56 6.11 3.40
C ALA A 4 29.91 6.64 2.11
N PHE A 5 30.19 5.98 0.99
CA PHE A 5 29.30 6.09 -0.15
C PHE A 5 28.01 5.40 0.30
N ILE A 6 26.92 6.16 0.37
CA ILE A 6 25.57 5.58 0.36
C ILE A 6 25.45 4.97 -1.04
N ALA A 7 25.93 3.74 -1.18
CA ALA A 7 25.69 2.95 -2.37
C ALA A 7 24.31 2.34 -2.15
N LEU A 8 23.27 3.12 -2.45
CA LEU A 8 21.95 2.55 -2.63
C LEU A 8 22.10 1.58 -3.81
N LEU A 9 22.15 0.28 -3.51
CA LEU A 9 22.10 -0.75 -4.52
C LEU A 9 20.70 -0.66 -5.12
N ILE A 10 20.56 0.14 -6.17
CA ILE A 10 19.42 0.07 -7.07
C ILE A 10 19.51 -1.33 -7.69
N SER A 11 18.83 -2.29 -7.06
CA SER A 11 18.48 -3.51 -7.74
C SER A 11 17.58 -3.07 -8.89
N VAL A 12 18.13 -3.04 -10.11
CA VAL A 12 17.38 -2.84 -11.33
C VAL A 12 16.51 -4.08 -11.56
N LEU A 13 15.48 -4.24 -10.71
CA LEU A 13 14.26 -4.89 -11.09
C LEU A 13 13.48 -3.83 -11.88
N LEU A 14 12.99 -4.21 -13.06
CA LEU A 14 11.97 -3.45 -13.77
C LEU A 14 10.74 -3.47 -12.86
N ILE A 15 10.61 -2.47 -11.99
CA ILE A 15 9.39 -2.24 -11.23
C ILE A 15 8.46 -1.55 -12.22
N PRO A 16 7.23 -2.07 -12.47
CA PRO A 16 6.24 -1.34 -13.25
C PRO A 16 6.02 0.02 -12.57
N ASN A 17 5.91 1.10 -13.36
CA ASN A 17 5.61 2.40 -12.78
C ASN A 17 4.19 2.31 -12.22
N VAL A 18 4.05 2.20 -10.92
CA VAL A 18 2.79 2.49 -10.24
C VAL A 18 3.02 3.82 -9.56
N PHE A 19 2.36 4.90 -10.01
CA PHE A 19 2.04 6.03 -9.12
C PHE A 19 0.77 6.72 -9.62
N ALA A 20 -0.36 6.09 -9.29
CA ALA A 20 -1.45 6.79 -8.61
C ALA A 20 -1.55 6.17 -7.20
N GLY A 21 -1.80 7.02 -6.19
CA GLY A 21 -1.73 6.80 -4.74
C GLY A 21 -1.29 5.41 -4.25
N THR A 22 -0.03 5.27 -3.80
CA THR A 22 0.43 4.00 -3.21
C THR A 22 -0.21 3.71 -1.85
N PHE A 23 -0.69 4.75 -1.18
CA PHE A 23 -1.37 4.64 0.11
C PHE A 23 -2.58 5.56 0.17
N ASP A 24 -3.67 5.06 0.74
CA ASP A 24 -4.95 5.79 0.83
C ASP A 24 -4.85 7.10 1.62
N ASP A 25 -3.89 7.18 2.55
CA ASP A 25 -3.68 8.33 3.43
C ASP A 25 -2.50 9.22 3.02
N VAL A 26 -2.06 9.11 1.75
CA VAL A 26 -1.01 9.95 1.16
C VAL A 26 -1.47 10.46 -0.19
N VAL A 27 -1.94 11.71 -0.22
CA VAL A 27 -2.48 12.35 -1.44
C VAL A 27 -1.47 13.31 -2.07
N SER A 28 -1.61 13.60 -3.36
CA SER A 28 -0.63 14.39 -4.13
C SER A 28 -0.44 15.82 -3.58
N SER A 29 -1.44 16.32 -2.85
CA SER A 29 -1.40 17.63 -2.19
C SER A 29 -0.68 17.65 -0.84
N ASP A 30 -0.32 16.49 -0.28
CA ASP A 30 0.38 16.41 1.00
C ASP A 30 1.82 16.91 0.90
N GLU A 31 2.29 17.60 1.96
CA GLU A 31 3.63 18.18 1.99
C GLU A 31 4.74 17.13 1.78
N ASN A 32 4.51 15.90 2.24
CA ASN A 32 5.47 14.80 2.19
C ASN A 32 5.23 13.80 1.04
N TYR A 33 4.22 14.01 0.19
CA TYR A 33 3.83 13.09 -0.89
C TYR A 33 5.04 12.62 -1.70
N VAL A 34 5.76 13.56 -2.30
CA VAL A 34 6.90 13.27 -3.19
C VAL A 34 7.99 12.46 -2.47
N ALA A 35 8.29 12.79 -1.21
CA ALA A 35 9.31 12.09 -0.45
C ALA A 35 8.88 10.67 -0.09
N ILE A 36 7.61 10.49 0.31
CA ILE A 36 7.05 9.18 0.65
C ILE A 36 7.06 8.29 -0.60
N GLU A 37 6.46 8.74 -1.69
CA GLU A 37 6.34 7.97 -2.94
C GLU A 37 7.73 7.62 -3.50
N TYR A 38 8.66 8.57 -3.51
CA TYR A 38 10.02 8.29 -3.95
C TYR A 38 10.70 7.22 -3.09
N LEU A 39 10.65 7.36 -1.76
CA LEU A 39 11.35 6.43 -0.85
C LEU A 39 10.71 5.05 -0.84
N VAL A 40 9.41 4.94 -1.12
CA VAL A 40 8.72 3.67 -1.29
C VAL A 40 9.08 3.04 -2.63
N SER A 41 9.14 3.81 -3.72
CA SER A 41 9.56 3.33 -5.05
C SER A 41 10.94 2.65 -5.05
N ILE A 42 11.84 3.10 -4.17
CA ILE A 42 13.20 2.54 -4.03
C ILE A 42 13.33 1.57 -2.85
N GLY A 43 12.22 1.20 -2.19
CA GLY A 43 12.18 0.24 -1.08
C GLY A 43 12.84 0.73 0.22
N THR A 44 13.05 2.04 0.36
CA THR A 44 13.60 2.64 1.60
C THR A 44 12.56 2.73 2.71
N LEU A 45 11.31 3.03 2.33
CA LEU A 45 10.15 3.04 3.21
C LEU A 45 9.12 2.03 2.74
N GLN A 46 8.23 1.64 3.66
CA GLN A 46 7.10 0.76 3.41
C GLN A 46 5.92 1.26 4.26
N GLY A 47 4.71 1.16 3.72
CA GLY A 47 3.49 1.34 4.49
C GLY A 47 3.20 0.13 5.37
N TYR A 48 1.99 0.10 5.90
CA TYR A 48 1.45 -1.02 6.65
C TYR A 48 0.73 -1.98 5.70
N SER A 49 0.35 -3.15 6.21
CA SER A 49 -0.32 -4.19 5.41
C SER A 49 -1.75 -3.84 5.01
N ASP A 50 -2.33 -2.83 5.64
CA ASP A 50 -3.67 -2.29 5.42
C ASP A 50 -3.68 -1.10 4.43
N GLY A 51 -2.67 -0.99 3.57
CA GLY A 51 -2.65 0.01 2.49
C GLY A 51 -2.34 1.45 2.92
N ILE A 52 -2.10 1.72 4.21
CA ILE A 52 -1.81 3.08 4.70
C ILE A 52 -0.33 3.30 5.04
N PHE A 53 0.12 4.55 5.01
CA PHE A 53 1.48 4.97 5.40
C PHE A 53 1.55 5.62 6.78
N GLN A 54 0.50 6.33 7.20
CA GLN A 54 0.37 7.12 8.42
C GLN A 54 1.44 8.21 8.56
N PRO A 55 1.48 9.22 7.68
CA PRO A 55 2.54 10.25 7.68
C PRO A 55 2.59 11.05 8.98
N ASP A 56 1.45 11.29 9.63
CA ASP A 56 1.35 12.07 10.87
C ASP A 56 1.62 11.28 12.15
N THR A 57 1.75 9.96 12.06
CA THR A 57 2.02 9.13 13.24
C THR A 57 3.44 9.32 13.72
N THR A 58 3.60 9.47 15.04
CA THR A 58 4.91 9.64 15.66
C THR A 58 5.74 8.37 15.56
N ILE A 59 7.02 8.51 15.25
CA ILE A 59 7.92 7.37 15.06
C ILE A 59 8.68 7.07 16.35
N ASN A 60 8.84 5.78 16.66
CA ASN A 60 9.67 5.36 17.79
C ASN A 60 11.15 5.13 17.39
N ARG A 61 11.99 5.03 18.41
CA ARG A 61 13.45 4.86 18.25
C ARG A 61 13.82 3.60 17.47
N ALA A 62 13.10 2.50 17.67
CA ALA A 62 13.36 1.23 16.98
C ALA A 62 12.97 1.30 15.50
N GLU A 63 11.81 1.85 15.18
CA GLU A 63 11.33 2.08 13.82
C GLU A 63 12.28 2.97 13.02
N LEU A 64 12.71 4.09 13.60
CA LEU A 64 13.67 4.96 12.94
C LEU A 64 15.00 4.24 12.65
N MET A 65 15.46 3.34 13.53
CA MET A 65 16.66 2.54 13.25
C MET A 65 16.45 1.53 12.13
N LYS A 66 15.28 0.89 12.05
CA LYS A 66 14.95 0.03 10.90
C LYS A 66 15.01 0.84 9.61
N VAL A 67 14.33 1.99 9.56
CA VAL A 67 14.32 2.87 8.38
C VAL A 67 15.75 3.26 7.98
N LEU A 68 16.55 3.78 8.90
CA LEU A 68 17.89 4.28 8.57
C LEU A 68 18.90 3.17 8.21
N VAL A 69 18.69 1.93 8.67
CA VAL A 69 19.58 0.81 8.34
C VAL A 69 19.07 0.06 7.11
N ALA A 70 17.85 -0.46 7.15
CA ALA A 70 17.26 -1.24 6.06
C ALA A 70 17.08 -0.38 4.80
N GLY A 71 16.75 0.91 4.96
CA GLY A 71 16.61 1.85 3.84
C GLY A 71 17.90 2.10 3.06
N GLN A 72 19.06 1.79 3.64
CA GLN A 72 20.34 1.79 2.92
C GLN A 72 20.64 0.45 2.23
N GLY A 73 19.66 -0.47 2.16
CA GLY A 73 19.82 -1.83 1.68
C GLY A 73 20.61 -2.73 2.63
N ILE A 74 20.75 -2.33 3.91
CA ILE A 74 21.55 -3.06 4.90
C ILE A 74 20.64 -4.01 5.69
N SER A 75 20.93 -5.30 5.64
CA SER A 75 20.30 -6.32 6.48
C SER A 75 21.34 -6.92 7.42
N PRO A 76 21.48 -6.40 8.66
CA PRO A 76 22.46 -6.93 9.61
C PRO A 76 22.11 -8.35 10.03
N ASP A 77 23.12 -9.19 10.27
CA ASP A 77 22.94 -10.56 10.76
C ASP A 77 22.40 -10.56 12.19
N GLU A 78 21.23 -11.16 12.40
CA GLU A 78 20.54 -11.21 13.71
C GLU A 78 21.30 -11.99 14.77
N ASN A 79 22.18 -12.92 14.38
CA ASN A 79 22.99 -13.68 15.31
C ASN A 79 24.19 -12.88 15.83
N THR A 80 24.66 -11.93 15.03
CA THR A 80 25.76 -11.02 15.35
C THR A 80 25.27 -9.78 16.09
N TYR A 81 24.17 -9.19 15.63
CA TYR A 81 23.64 -7.92 16.12
C TYR A 81 22.45 -8.14 17.06
N LYS A 82 22.74 -8.49 18.31
CA LYS A 82 21.73 -8.69 19.38
C LYS A 82 22.30 -8.35 20.75
N ASP A 83 21.43 -8.22 21.75
CA ASP A 83 21.80 -8.03 23.17
C ASP A 83 22.74 -6.84 23.44
N CYS A 84 22.68 -5.79 22.60
CA CYS A 84 23.54 -4.60 22.74
C CYS A 84 23.10 -3.65 23.87
N TYR A 85 21.86 -3.77 24.35
CA TYR A 85 21.32 -3.07 25.51
C TYR A 85 20.50 -4.03 26.38
N SER A 86 20.28 -3.66 27.64
CA SER A 86 19.53 -4.50 28.60
C SER A 86 18.06 -4.71 28.25
N ASP A 87 17.48 -3.81 27.44
CA ASP A 87 16.09 -3.80 26.97
C ASP A 87 15.97 -4.03 25.45
N VAL A 88 17.06 -4.49 24.81
CA VAL A 88 17.08 -4.86 23.39
C VAL A 88 17.51 -6.33 23.30
N ALA A 89 16.51 -7.21 23.33
CA ALA A 89 16.69 -8.66 23.21
C ALA A 89 16.74 -9.08 21.73
N SER A 90 16.14 -10.21 21.37
CA SER A 90 16.09 -10.74 19.99
C SER A 90 14.81 -10.34 19.23
N ASP A 91 14.21 -9.19 19.56
CA ASP A 91 13.06 -8.66 18.83
C ASP A 91 13.45 -8.23 17.40
N TRP A 92 12.46 -8.05 16.53
CA TRP A 92 12.65 -7.71 15.11
C TRP A 92 13.58 -6.50 14.87
N TYR A 93 13.61 -5.55 15.80
CA TYR A 93 14.42 -4.32 15.70
C TYR A 93 15.87 -4.49 16.17
N ALA A 94 16.20 -5.56 16.89
CA ALA A 94 17.47 -5.70 17.60
C ALA A 94 18.68 -5.56 16.68
N LYS A 95 18.63 -6.24 15.52
CA LYS A 95 19.70 -6.21 14.52
C LYS A 95 19.98 -4.79 14.01
N TYR A 96 18.95 -3.98 13.81
CA TYR A 96 19.08 -2.61 13.32
C TYR A 96 19.62 -1.68 14.40
N VAL A 97 19.09 -1.77 15.62
CA VAL A 97 19.53 -0.96 16.77
C VAL A 97 20.99 -1.25 17.11
N CYS A 98 21.38 -2.52 17.16
CA CYS A 98 22.74 -2.92 17.51
C CYS A 98 23.73 -2.54 16.40
N TYR A 99 23.35 -2.70 15.13
CA TYR A 99 24.17 -2.23 14.00
C TYR A 99 24.39 -0.71 14.05
N ALA A 100 23.31 0.07 14.17
CA ALA A 100 23.38 1.53 14.22
C ALA A 100 24.17 2.05 15.43
N THR A 101 24.09 1.35 16.56
CA THR A 101 24.92 1.64 17.75
C THR A 101 26.40 1.40 17.46
N GLU A 102 26.76 0.27 16.83
CA GLU A 102 28.16 0.00 16.46
C GLU A 102 28.70 1.03 15.46
N GLN A 103 27.88 1.50 14.52
CA GLN A 103 28.25 2.57 13.59
C GLN A 103 28.33 3.96 14.24
N GLY A 104 27.88 4.10 15.50
CA GLY A 104 27.87 5.36 16.22
C GLY A 104 26.78 6.33 15.77
N TRP A 105 25.72 5.85 15.11
CA TRP A 105 24.60 6.67 14.65
C TRP A 105 23.68 7.07 15.80
N VAL A 106 23.51 6.16 16.75
CA VAL A 106 22.68 6.32 17.95
C VAL A 106 23.42 5.78 19.18
N GLY A 107 23.03 6.24 20.36
CA GLY A 107 23.44 5.67 21.64
C GLY A 107 22.25 5.47 22.57
N GLY A 108 22.44 4.65 23.59
CA GLY A 108 21.48 4.44 24.67
C GLY A 108 21.57 5.48 25.79
N TYR A 109 20.76 5.28 26.81
CA TYR A 109 20.66 6.12 27.99
C TYR A 109 21.71 5.75 29.05
N PRO A 110 22.01 6.66 30.00
CA PRO A 110 22.98 6.41 31.07
C PRO A 110 22.65 5.21 31.97
N ASP A 111 21.40 4.73 31.98
CA ASP A 111 20.93 3.55 32.71
C ASP A 111 21.22 2.22 31.98
N GLY A 112 21.80 2.26 30.78
CA GLY A 112 22.12 1.07 29.98
C GLY A 112 20.95 0.56 29.13
N THR A 113 19.90 1.35 28.96
CA THR A 113 18.75 1.04 28.11
C THR A 113 18.78 1.79 26.79
N PHE A 114 18.06 1.31 25.77
CA PHE A 114 17.85 1.99 24.50
C PHE A 114 16.47 2.65 24.40
N LYS A 115 15.47 2.09 25.08
CA LYS A 115 14.05 2.46 25.06
C LYS A 115 13.43 2.38 23.65
N PRO A 116 13.38 1.18 23.04
CA PRO A 116 13.00 1.01 21.63
C PRO A 116 11.62 1.58 21.29
N ALA A 117 10.63 1.38 22.16
CA ALA A 117 9.26 1.85 21.95
C ALA A 117 9.03 3.34 22.30
N GLN A 118 10.04 4.06 22.78
CA GLN A 118 9.90 5.48 23.08
C GLN A 118 9.91 6.27 21.77
N THR A 119 8.98 7.22 21.61
CA THR A 119 8.98 8.17 20.49
C THR A 119 10.24 9.03 20.51
N VAL A 120 10.67 9.47 19.32
CA VAL A 120 11.76 10.44 19.18
C VAL A 120 11.21 11.84 18.98
N ASN A 121 11.82 12.82 19.64
CA ASN A 121 11.59 14.22 19.29
C ASN A 121 12.40 14.64 18.06
N LYS A 122 12.10 15.81 17.50
CA LYS A 122 12.73 16.34 16.28
C LYS A 122 14.26 16.37 16.36
N VAL A 123 14.86 16.85 17.47
CA VAL A 123 16.33 16.95 17.57
C VAL A 123 17.02 15.60 17.77
N GLU A 124 16.37 14.65 18.44
CA GLU A 124 16.86 13.27 18.56
C GLU A 124 16.85 12.57 17.20
N ALA A 125 15.72 12.64 16.49
CA ALA A 125 15.59 12.12 15.13
C ALA A 125 16.62 12.75 14.20
N LEU A 126 16.78 14.07 14.25
CA LEU A 126 17.72 14.79 13.39
C LEU A 126 19.18 14.36 13.62
N LYS A 127 19.60 14.19 14.88
CA LYS A 127 20.93 13.66 15.18
C LYS A 127 21.13 12.26 14.58
N MET A 128 20.13 11.39 14.70
CA MET A 128 20.17 10.02 14.17
C MET A 128 20.29 10.04 12.63
N LEU A 129 19.49 10.86 11.96
CA LEU A 129 19.51 11.07 10.51
C LEU A 129 20.85 11.62 10.01
N VAL A 130 21.35 12.71 10.60
CA VAL A 130 22.62 13.35 10.19
C VAL A 130 23.80 12.39 10.30
N ASN A 131 23.83 11.55 11.35
CA ASN A 131 24.89 10.55 11.48
C ASN A 131 24.73 9.40 10.47
N ALA A 132 23.52 8.85 10.35
CA ALA A 132 23.25 7.70 9.49
C ALA A 132 23.43 8.02 8.00
N LEU A 133 23.07 9.23 7.57
CA LEU A 133 23.14 9.69 6.18
C LEU A 133 24.50 10.33 5.83
N GLY A 134 25.51 10.13 6.67
CA GLY A 134 26.90 10.53 6.36
C GLY A 134 27.17 12.04 6.43
N LEU A 135 26.25 12.83 6.98
CA LEU A 135 26.40 14.28 7.13
C LEU A 135 27.27 14.68 8.34
N GLY A 136 27.68 13.72 9.17
CA GLY A 136 28.51 13.96 10.36
C GLY A 136 29.82 14.72 10.10
N SER A 137 30.41 14.62 8.89
CA SER A 137 31.60 15.40 8.53
C SER A 137 31.35 16.88 8.26
N LYS A 138 30.09 17.30 8.12
CA LYS A 138 29.68 18.71 7.94
C LYS A 138 29.38 19.40 9.27
N LEU A 139 29.39 18.67 10.40
CA LEU A 139 29.09 19.25 11.71
C LEU A 139 30.11 20.33 12.08
N PRO A 140 29.66 21.55 12.44
CA PRO A 140 30.56 22.58 12.94
C PRO A 140 31.02 22.26 14.37
N GLU A 141 32.23 22.70 14.74
CA GLU A 141 32.70 22.60 16.13
C GLU A 141 31.87 23.47 17.08
N THR A 142 31.41 24.62 16.60
CA THR A 142 30.59 25.59 17.35
C THR A 142 29.55 26.23 16.45
N VAL A 143 28.34 26.44 16.96
CA VAL A 143 27.30 27.20 16.28
C VAL A 143 27.20 28.59 16.89
N SER A 144 27.52 29.62 16.11
CA SER A 144 27.43 31.02 16.54
C SER A 144 26.26 31.78 15.92
N GLU A 145 25.61 31.20 14.92
CA GLU A 145 24.49 31.80 14.20
C GLU A 145 23.17 31.41 14.86
N ASP A 146 22.26 32.36 14.98
CA ASP A 146 20.90 32.11 15.48
C ASP A 146 20.15 31.17 14.52
N LEU A 147 19.80 29.99 15.02
CA LEU A 147 19.10 28.97 14.24
C LEU A 147 17.60 29.25 14.21
N PHE A 148 16.93 29.22 15.36
CA PHE A 148 15.49 29.48 15.50
C PHE A 148 15.24 30.18 16.84
N ASP A 149 14.14 30.93 16.93
CA ASP A 149 13.81 31.76 18.09
C ASP A 149 13.65 30.93 19.39
N ASP A 150 13.26 29.65 19.28
CA ASP A 150 13.04 28.71 20.38
C ASP A 150 14.19 27.72 20.62
N THR A 151 15.38 27.99 20.08
CA THR A 151 16.55 27.09 20.18
C THR A 151 17.73 27.69 20.93
N ASP A 152 18.52 26.83 21.56
CA ASP A 152 19.79 27.22 22.22
C ASP A 152 20.98 26.71 21.38
N ASN A 153 21.75 27.64 20.79
CA ASN A 153 22.92 27.33 19.98
C ASN A 153 24.06 26.62 20.75
N SER A 154 23.99 26.59 22.09
CA SER A 154 24.91 25.84 22.94
C SER A 154 24.42 24.44 23.31
N ALA A 155 23.17 24.09 22.95
CA ALA A 155 22.62 22.77 23.20
C ALA A 155 23.34 21.69 22.38
N TRP A 156 23.29 20.45 22.89
CA TRP A 156 23.95 19.29 22.27
C TRP A 156 23.50 19.03 20.83
N TYR A 157 22.28 19.46 20.47
CA TYR A 157 21.71 19.26 19.14
C TYR A 157 22.07 20.37 18.15
N ALA A 158 22.63 21.50 18.61
CA ALA A 158 22.83 22.68 17.76
C ALA A 158 23.68 22.40 16.51
N PRO A 159 24.80 21.64 16.55
CA PRO A 159 25.56 21.33 15.34
C PRO A 159 24.76 20.55 14.29
N TYR A 160 23.88 19.64 14.74
CA TYR A 160 23.02 18.85 13.86
C TYR A 160 21.94 19.71 13.23
N LEU A 161 21.32 20.59 14.03
CA LEU A 161 20.31 21.54 13.57
C LEU A 161 20.89 22.57 12.60
N TYR A 162 22.11 23.04 12.84
CA TYR A 162 22.83 23.92 11.93
C TYR A 162 23.01 23.26 10.56
N VAL A 163 23.56 22.05 10.50
CA VAL A 163 23.79 21.35 9.21
C VAL A 163 22.48 21.14 8.46
N ALA A 164 21.42 20.74 9.16
CA ALA A 164 20.12 20.52 8.52
C ALA A 164 19.52 21.82 7.97
N LYS A 165 19.67 22.94 8.70
CA LYS A 165 19.24 24.26 8.25
C LYS A 165 20.07 24.77 7.07
N ASP A 166 21.39 24.66 7.15
CA ASP A 166 22.34 25.12 6.12
C ASP A 166 22.12 24.39 4.79
N LEU A 167 21.85 23.08 4.85
CA LEU A 167 21.53 22.25 3.69
C LEU A 167 20.05 22.35 3.24
N ASN A 168 19.23 23.15 3.92
CA ASN A 168 17.80 23.31 3.67
C ASN A 168 16.97 22.01 3.74
N LEU A 169 17.31 21.13 4.69
CA LEU A 169 16.65 19.83 4.91
C LEU A 169 15.40 19.91 5.78
N LEU A 170 15.17 21.04 6.46
CA LEU A 170 14.11 21.20 7.44
C LEU A 170 12.81 21.72 6.80
N GLU A 171 11.67 21.20 7.24
CA GLU A 171 10.33 21.70 6.92
C GLU A 171 9.89 22.73 7.95
N VAL A 172 10.48 23.92 7.88
CA VAL A 172 10.19 24.99 8.84
C VAL A 172 9.96 26.28 8.09
N THR A 173 8.72 26.75 8.12
CA THR A 173 8.29 28.02 7.52
C THR A 173 8.20 29.14 8.55
N ASP A 174 8.16 28.78 9.84
CA ASP A 174 8.08 29.68 10.98
C ASP A 174 9.46 30.02 11.59
N ARG A 175 9.45 30.94 12.57
CA ARG A 175 10.67 31.31 13.32
C ARG A 175 11.04 30.31 14.42
N ASP A 176 10.10 29.43 14.79
CA ASP A 176 10.27 28.41 15.82
C ASP A 176 10.44 27.03 15.17
N TYR A 177 11.35 26.21 15.70
CA TYR A 177 11.62 24.85 15.22
C TYR A 177 10.78 23.78 15.94
N GLY A 178 10.54 23.98 17.24
CA GLY A 178 9.95 22.98 18.13
C GLY A 178 10.90 21.81 18.42
N PRO A 179 12.09 22.04 19.01
CA PRO A 179 13.12 21.01 19.14
C PRO A 179 12.67 19.77 19.93
N SER A 180 11.78 19.96 20.91
CA SER A 180 11.27 18.87 21.76
C SER A 180 9.96 18.25 21.27
N SER A 181 9.38 18.76 20.18
CA SER A 181 8.17 18.17 19.58
C SER A 181 8.46 16.79 19.02
N ASP A 182 7.47 15.91 19.04
CA ASP A 182 7.60 14.57 18.43
C ASP A 182 7.88 14.68 16.93
N MET A 183 8.61 13.69 16.40
CA MET A 183 8.83 13.53 14.97
C MET A 183 7.83 12.51 14.40
N ASN A 184 7.20 12.85 13.28
CA ASN A 184 6.29 11.97 12.56
C ASN A 184 6.99 11.23 11.41
N ARG A 185 6.33 10.23 10.84
CA ARG A 185 6.85 9.41 9.74
C ARG A 185 7.09 10.23 8.46
N GLY A 186 6.18 11.15 8.14
CA GLY A 186 6.28 12.07 6.99
C GLY A 186 7.52 12.95 7.05
N GLY A 187 7.78 13.60 8.19
CA GLY A 187 8.98 14.43 8.38
C GLY A 187 10.29 13.63 8.33
N VAL A 188 10.29 12.36 8.76
CA VAL A 188 11.45 11.46 8.54
C VAL A 188 11.65 11.19 7.05
N ALA A 189 10.58 10.91 6.31
CA ALA A 189 10.64 10.70 4.87
C ALA A 189 11.22 11.91 4.15
N GLU A 190 10.74 13.12 4.46
CA GLU A 190 11.24 14.35 3.86
C GLU A 190 12.74 14.56 4.14
N TYR A 191 13.18 14.36 5.38
CA TYR A 191 14.59 14.61 5.74
C TYR A 191 15.52 13.63 5.02
N ILE A 192 15.11 12.37 4.88
CA ILE A 192 15.86 11.38 4.09
C ILE A 192 15.89 11.80 2.63
N PHE A 193 14.72 12.09 2.03
CA PHE A 193 14.60 12.44 0.62
C PHE A 193 15.43 13.68 0.26
N ARG A 194 15.30 14.78 0.99
CA ARG A 194 16.11 16.00 0.77
C ARG A 194 17.61 15.72 0.89
N THR A 195 17.99 14.86 1.83
CA THR A 195 19.40 14.47 1.99
C THR A 195 19.90 13.66 0.79
N LEU A 196 19.07 12.78 0.22
CA LEU A 196 19.41 12.04 -1.00
C LEU A 196 19.59 13.00 -2.18
N VAL A 197 18.67 13.94 -2.38
CA VAL A 197 18.79 14.98 -3.43
C VAL A 197 20.11 15.74 -3.29
N VAL A 198 20.43 16.20 -2.07
CA VAL A 198 21.68 16.94 -1.79
C VAL A 198 22.93 16.09 -2.08
N ASN A 199 22.94 14.85 -1.61
CA ASN A 199 24.11 13.97 -1.71
C ASN A 199 24.32 13.41 -3.12
N GLU A 200 23.25 13.08 -3.85
CA GLU A 200 23.35 12.50 -5.18
C GLU A 200 23.65 13.55 -6.25
N LEU A 201 23.06 14.75 -6.14
CA LEU A 201 23.37 15.86 -7.05
C LEU A 201 24.66 16.60 -6.68
N LEU A 202 25.28 16.29 -5.53
CA LEU A 202 26.48 16.93 -5.01
C LEU A 202 26.34 18.46 -4.89
N ILE A 203 25.19 18.90 -4.38
CA ILE A 203 24.83 20.32 -4.21
C ILE A 203 24.99 20.77 -2.75
N ASP A 204 25.03 22.09 -2.54
CA ASP A 204 25.26 22.65 -1.21
C ASP A 204 23.98 22.88 -0.40
N SER A 205 22.80 22.97 -1.04
CA SER A 205 21.51 23.01 -0.34
C SER A 205 20.37 22.49 -1.21
N TYR A 206 19.38 21.89 -0.58
CA TYR A 206 18.15 21.46 -1.24
C TYR A 206 17.32 22.65 -1.76
N THR A 207 16.74 22.50 -2.95
CA THR A 207 15.74 23.42 -3.53
C THR A 207 14.70 22.63 -4.33
N ALA A 208 13.53 23.22 -4.60
CA ALA A 208 12.51 22.61 -5.47
C ALA A 208 13.05 22.37 -6.90
N GLU A 209 13.87 23.28 -7.45
CA GLU A 209 14.50 23.09 -8.76
C GLU A 209 15.41 21.85 -8.79
N TYR A 210 16.18 21.62 -7.72
CA TYR A 210 17.03 20.43 -7.62
C TYR A 210 16.25 19.15 -7.35
N ARG A 211 15.14 19.23 -6.60
CA ARG A 211 14.18 18.12 -6.48
C ARG A 211 13.66 17.72 -7.86
N ASP A 212 13.21 18.69 -8.65
CA ASP A 212 12.60 18.42 -9.95
C ASP A 212 13.61 17.82 -10.94
N GLN A 213 14.83 18.35 -10.93
CA GLN A 213 15.95 17.78 -11.68
C GLN A 213 16.26 16.34 -11.23
N PHE A 214 16.33 16.10 -9.91
CA PHE A 214 16.60 14.78 -9.35
C PHE A 214 15.57 13.75 -9.80
N LEU A 215 14.28 14.06 -9.69
CA LEU A 215 13.20 13.16 -10.08
C LEU A 215 13.17 12.93 -11.60
N THR A 216 13.41 13.98 -12.39
CA THR A 216 13.54 13.85 -13.85
C THR A 216 14.69 12.93 -14.24
N ASP A 217 15.84 13.03 -13.58
CA ASP A 217 16.99 12.15 -13.84
C ASP A 217 16.72 10.68 -13.45
N LYS A 218 15.75 10.44 -12.55
CA LYS A 218 15.27 9.12 -12.14
C LYS A 218 14.12 8.61 -13.01
N GLY A 219 13.61 9.40 -13.96
CA GLY A 219 12.43 9.06 -14.76
C GLY A 219 11.10 9.15 -14.00
N LEU A 220 11.08 9.88 -12.88
CA LEU A 220 9.92 10.03 -11.98
C LEU A 220 9.31 11.43 -12.07
N SER A 221 9.26 12.02 -13.27
CA SER A 221 8.68 13.34 -13.49
C SER A 221 7.17 13.38 -13.16
N SER A 222 6.48 12.24 -13.23
CA SER A 222 5.06 12.13 -12.84
C SER A 222 4.79 12.58 -11.41
N LEU A 223 5.71 12.38 -10.46
CA LEU A 223 5.55 12.80 -9.06
C LEU A 223 5.51 14.33 -8.85
N ILE A 224 5.86 15.12 -9.87
CA ILE A 224 5.91 16.59 -9.81
C ILE A 224 5.13 17.25 -10.94
N GLU A 225 4.55 16.47 -11.84
CA GLU A 225 3.71 16.99 -12.92
C GLU A 225 2.36 17.39 -12.35
N THR A 226 1.89 18.58 -12.73
CA THR A 226 0.53 18.98 -12.39
C THR A 226 -0.44 18.20 -13.28
N PRO A 227 -1.42 17.48 -12.70
CA PRO A 227 -2.34 16.68 -13.48
C PRO A 227 -3.13 17.57 -14.46
N VAL A 228 -3.36 17.03 -15.66
CA VAL A 228 -4.19 17.70 -16.67
C VAL A 228 -5.64 17.38 -16.36
N LEU A 229 -6.40 18.40 -16.00
CA LEU A 229 -7.81 18.28 -15.63
C LEU A 229 -8.73 18.56 -16.82
N TYR A 230 -9.81 17.78 -16.90
CA TYR A 230 -10.82 17.84 -17.96
C TYR A 230 -12.20 18.13 -17.39
N ASP A 231 -12.97 18.98 -18.08
CA ASP A 231 -14.37 19.23 -17.75
C ASP A 231 -15.26 18.12 -18.34
N VAL A 232 -16.09 17.53 -17.48
CA VAL A 232 -17.12 16.55 -17.86
C VAL A 232 -18.38 17.29 -18.33
N ASP A 233 -18.89 16.92 -19.50
CA ASP A 233 -20.17 17.44 -20.04
C ASP A 233 -21.36 16.72 -19.39
N TYR A 234 -21.34 15.39 -19.40
CA TYR A 234 -22.30 14.54 -18.68
C TYR A 234 -21.82 13.09 -18.57
N VAL A 235 -22.42 12.36 -17.63
CA VAL A 235 -22.30 10.90 -17.48
C VAL A 235 -23.27 10.20 -18.43
N VAL A 236 -22.75 9.31 -19.27
CA VAL A 236 -23.54 8.58 -20.27
C VAL A 236 -24.32 7.45 -19.61
N ASP A 237 -23.63 6.62 -18.85
CA ASP A 237 -24.08 5.45 -18.08
C ASP A 237 -23.11 5.23 -16.90
N GLY A 238 -23.18 4.10 -16.19
CA GLY A 238 -22.38 3.85 -14.99
C GLY A 238 -20.87 3.67 -15.22
N ASP A 239 -20.41 3.59 -16.47
CA ASP A 239 -18.99 3.35 -16.80
C ASP A 239 -18.47 4.17 -17.97
N THR A 240 -19.27 5.10 -18.50
CA THR A 240 -18.89 5.97 -19.61
C THR A 240 -19.25 7.42 -19.33
N ILE A 241 -18.27 8.31 -19.54
CA ILE A 241 -18.47 9.76 -19.46
C ILE A 241 -18.20 10.44 -20.80
N ARG A 242 -18.74 11.65 -20.96
CA ARG A 242 -18.45 12.52 -22.08
C ARG A 242 -17.81 13.82 -21.61
N LEU A 243 -16.68 14.18 -22.22
CA LEU A 243 -15.97 15.43 -21.96
C LEU A 243 -16.56 16.59 -22.78
N THR A 244 -16.31 17.83 -22.33
CA THR A 244 -16.78 19.05 -23.02
C THR A 244 -16.18 19.25 -24.41
N ASP A 245 -15.03 18.66 -24.70
CA ASP A 245 -14.42 18.66 -26.05
C ASP A 245 -15.09 17.63 -27.00
N GLY A 246 -16.02 16.83 -26.48
CA GLY A 246 -16.81 15.84 -27.21
C GLY A 246 -16.22 14.44 -27.22
N GLN A 247 -15.07 14.20 -26.59
CA GLN A 247 -14.52 12.86 -26.43
C GLN A 247 -15.34 12.04 -25.43
N TYR A 248 -15.44 10.74 -25.68
CA TYR A 248 -16.00 9.78 -24.74
C TYR A 248 -14.86 9.06 -24.03
N VAL A 249 -15.07 8.77 -22.75
CA VAL A 249 -14.13 8.02 -21.91
C VAL A 249 -14.88 6.83 -21.32
N ARG A 250 -14.36 5.63 -21.57
CA ARG A 250 -14.78 4.39 -20.91
C ARG A 250 -13.89 4.18 -19.70
N LEU A 251 -14.50 4.02 -18.53
CA LEU A 251 -13.82 3.69 -17.30
C LEU A 251 -13.25 2.27 -17.44
N LEU A 252 -11.92 2.16 -17.33
CA LEU A 252 -11.20 0.89 -17.34
C LEU A 252 -11.49 0.07 -16.07
N GLY A 253 -11.49 -1.26 -16.22
CA GLY A 253 -11.63 -2.21 -15.11
C GLY A 253 -13.06 -2.43 -14.62
N ILE A 254 -14.06 -1.70 -15.13
CA ILE A 254 -15.44 -1.84 -14.64
C ILE A 254 -16.44 -2.09 -15.76
N ASP A 255 -17.51 -2.78 -15.40
CA ASP A 255 -18.75 -2.86 -16.16
C ASP A 255 -19.92 -2.52 -15.26
N THR A 256 -20.89 -1.78 -15.80
CA THR A 256 -22.11 -1.44 -15.06
C THR A 256 -23.33 -2.01 -15.75
N PRO A 257 -24.43 -2.26 -15.00
CA PRO A 257 -25.66 -2.76 -15.59
C PRO A 257 -26.10 -1.87 -16.76
N GLU A 258 -26.66 -2.46 -17.81
CA GLU A 258 -27.15 -1.75 -18.99
C GLU A 258 -28.52 -1.10 -18.77
N THR A 259 -28.97 -0.19 -19.65
CA THR A 259 -30.20 0.62 -19.47
C THR A 259 -31.50 -0.11 -19.10
N ASP A 260 -31.62 -1.40 -19.42
CA ASP A 260 -32.79 -2.24 -19.09
C ASP A 260 -32.52 -3.27 -17.99
N GLU A 261 -31.36 -3.19 -17.35
CA GLU A 261 -30.90 -4.05 -16.27
C GLU A 261 -31.14 -3.41 -14.91
N CYS A 262 -31.10 -4.25 -13.87
CA CYS A 262 -31.27 -3.80 -12.50
C CYS A 262 -30.08 -2.91 -12.09
N TYR A 263 -30.35 -1.85 -11.33
CA TYR A 263 -29.34 -0.96 -10.75
C TYR A 263 -28.63 -0.01 -11.72
N TYR A 264 -29.06 0.04 -12.99
CA TYR A 264 -28.56 1.00 -13.99
C TYR A 264 -28.67 2.47 -13.52
N ASP A 265 -29.86 2.88 -13.07
CA ASP A 265 -30.11 4.28 -12.69
C ASP A 265 -29.30 4.66 -11.44
N GLU A 266 -29.13 3.72 -10.51
CA GLU A 266 -28.34 3.87 -9.29
C GLU A 266 -26.84 3.97 -9.59
N ALA A 267 -26.28 3.07 -10.40
CA ALA A 267 -24.88 3.10 -10.84
C ALA A 267 -24.53 4.41 -11.56
N LYS A 268 -25.38 4.82 -12.50
CA LYS A 268 -25.22 6.10 -13.19
C LYS A 268 -25.24 7.28 -12.23
N ALA A 269 -26.23 7.33 -11.33
CA ALA A 269 -26.37 8.43 -10.38
C ALA A 269 -25.20 8.47 -9.39
N TYR A 270 -24.61 7.32 -9.06
CA TYR A 270 -23.43 7.25 -8.21
C TYR A 270 -22.20 7.85 -8.89
N LEU A 271 -21.94 7.47 -10.14
CA LEU A 271 -20.86 8.06 -10.94
C LEU A 271 -21.04 9.57 -11.12
N GLU A 272 -22.27 10.05 -11.37
CA GLU A 272 -22.60 11.47 -11.40
C GLU A 272 -22.26 12.18 -10.08
N GLY A 273 -22.48 11.51 -8.94
CA GLY A 273 -22.17 12.00 -7.61
C GLY A 273 -20.67 12.08 -7.31
N LEU A 274 -19.91 11.04 -7.66
CA LEU A 274 -18.45 10.98 -7.50
C LEU A 274 -17.77 12.08 -8.30
N ILE A 275 -18.20 12.30 -9.55
CA ILE A 275 -17.67 13.38 -10.40
C ILE A 275 -18.15 14.75 -9.88
N GLY A 276 -19.45 14.89 -9.62
CA GLY A 276 -20.04 16.15 -9.15
C GLY A 276 -19.76 17.33 -10.10
N ASP A 277 -19.43 18.48 -9.52
CA ASP A 277 -18.98 19.68 -10.25
C ASP A 277 -17.45 19.72 -10.44
N ASN A 278 -16.75 18.61 -10.16
CA ASN A 278 -15.30 18.55 -10.23
C ASN A 278 -14.81 18.34 -11.67
N GLN A 279 -13.55 18.70 -11.89
CA GLN A 279 -12.82 18.28 -13.09
C GLN A 279 -12.19 16.91 -12.83
N VAL A 280 -12.01 16.13 -13.90
CA VAL A 280 -11.42 14.80 -13.81
C VAL A 280 -10.00 14.79 -14.35
N GLU A 281 -9.12 14.04 -13.70
CA GLU A 281 -7.86 13.61 -14.29
C GLU A 281 -8.07 12.28 -15.03
N LEU A 282 -7.42 12.14 -16.18
CA LEU A 282 -7.53 10.97 -17.06
C LEU A 282 -6.17 10.29 -17.20
N VAL A 283 -6.03 9.11 -16.61
CA VAL A 283 -4.80 8.32 -16.66
C VAL A 283 -4.99 7.13 -17.58
N ALA A 284 -4.10 6.98 -18.57
CA ALA A 284 -4.09 5.81 -19.44
C ALA A 284 -3.35 4.66 -18.74
N ASP A 285 -3.85 3.45 -18.93
CA ASP A 285 -3.16 2.25 -18.50
C ASP A 285 -1.95 1.95 -19.41
N GLU A 286 -0.83 1.50 -18.85
CA GLU A 286 0.43 1.33 -19.59
C GLU A 286 0.40 0.18 -20.61
N ILE A 287 -0.51 -0.79 -20.47
CA ILE A 287 -0.54 -2.01 -21.29
C ILE A 287 -1.69 -2.03 -22.30
N ASN A 288 -2.68 -1.15 -22.15
CA ASN A 288 -3.82 -1.06 -23.04
C ASN A 288 -3.61 -0.11 -24.23
N ASP A 289 -4.37 -0.35 -25.31
CA ASP A 289 -4.52 0.64 -26.37
C ASP A 289 -5.19 1.91 -25.82
N ASP A 290 -4.86 3.07 -26.41
CA ASP A 290 -5.40 4.36 -25.96
C ASP A 290 -6.94 4.46 -26.07
N LYS A 291 -7.52 3.67 -26.97
CA LYS A 291 -8.94 3.69 -27.32
C LYS A 291 -9.50 2.31 -27.63
N ASP A 292 -10.79 2.15 -27.40
CA ASP A 292 -11.53 0.96 -27.79
C ASP A 292 -12.02 0.98 -29.26
N ALA A 293 -12.69 -0.10 -29.67
CA ALA A 293 -13.25 -0.24 -31.02
C ALA A 293 -14.35 0.80 -31.37
N TYR A 294 -14.86 1.53 -30.37
CA TYR A 294 -15.89 2.56 -30.49
C TYR A 294 -15.31 3.98 -30.46
N ASP A 295 -13.98 4.13 -30.50
CA ASP A 295 -13.24 5.40 -30.44
C ASP A 295 -13.37 6.15 -29.09
N ARG A 296 -13.76 5.43 -28.02
CA ARG A 296 -13.75 5.94 -26.63
C ARG A 296 -12.34 5.82 -26.07
N LEU A 297 -11.89 6.82 -25.31
CA LEU A 297 -10.65 6.74 -24.55
C LEU A 297 -10.80 5.69 -23.44
N LEU A 298 -9.79 4.86 -23.24
CA LEU A 298 -9.72 3.91 -22.13
C LEU A 298 -8.92 4.54 -20.98
N ARG A 299 -9.57 4.84 -19.84
CA ARG A 299 -8.94 5.58 -18.75
C ARG A 299 -9.32 5.08 -17.36
N TYR A 300 -8.37 5.20 -16.44
CA TYR A 300 -8.64 5.43 -15.02
C TYR A 300 -8.99 6.90 -14.82
N ILE A 301 -10.01 7.16 -14.02
CA ILE A 301 -10.50 8.50 -13.73
C ILE A 301 -10.22 8.84 -12.28
N TYR A 302 -9.58 9.98 -12.05
CA TYR A 302 -9.33 10.49 -10.71
C TYR A 302 -10.09 11.80 -10.45
N VAL A 303 -10.65 11.90 -9.26
CA VAL A 303 -11.27 13.11 -8.73
C VAL A 303 -10.68 13.37 -7.35
N ASN A 304 -9.96 14.49 -7.19
CA ASN A 304 -9.26 14.82 -5.94
C ASN A 304 -8.37 13.67 -5.42
N ASP A 305 -7.56 13.09 -6.31
CA ASP A 305 -6.67 11.94 -6.06
C ASP A 305 -7.38 10.59 -5.77
N GLU A 306 -8.72 10.54 -5.79
CA GLU A 306 -9.50 9.30 -5.61
C GLU A 306 -9.78 8.60 -6.95
N LEU A 307 -9.48 7.30 -7.05
CA LEU A 307 -9.72 6.48 -8.24
C LEU A 307 -11.21 6.09 -8.36
N VAL A 308 -11.96 6.89 -9.12
CA VAL A 308 -13.42 6.74 -9.32
C VAL A 308 -13.79 5.34 -9.80
N ASN A 309 -12.97 4.74 -10.67
CA ASN A 309 -13.23 3.41 -11.22
C ASN A 309 -13.27 2.34 -10.12
N LEU A 310 -12.30 2.35 -9.21
CA LEU A 310 -12.21 1.37 -8.12
C LEU A 310 -13.30 1.62 -7.09
N THR A 311 -13.53 2.89 -6.70
CA THR A 311 -14.63 3.29 -5.80
C THR A 311 -16.00 2.76 -6.28
N MET A 312 -16.26 2.79 -7.59
CA MET A 312 -17.50 2.24 -8.16
C MET A 312 -17.68 0.75 -7.85
N VAL A 313 -16.60 -0.04 -7.84
CA VAL A 313 -16.63 -1.48 -7.52
C VAL A 313 -16.70 -1.70 -6.02
N GLU A 314 -15.85 -1.02 -5.23
CA GLU A 314 -15.81 -1.10 -3.77
C GLU A 314 -17.18 -0.82 -3.14
N ASP A 315 -17.91 0.16 -3.68
CA ASP A 315 -19.24 0.52 -3.19
C ASP A 315 -20.39 -0.31 -3.80
N GLY A 316 -20.07 -1.28 -4.67
CA GLY A 316 -21.03 -2.20 -5.28
C GLY A 316 -21.92 -1.59 -6.37
N TYR A 317 -21.43 -0.58 -7.08
CA TYR A 317 -22.11 0.07 -8.20
C TYR A 317 -21.62 -0.41 -9.58
N ALA A 318 -20.53 -1.18 -9.61
CA ALA A 318 -20.00 -1.82 -10.81
C ALA A 318 -19.41 -3.20 -10.50
N GLU A 319 -19.32 -4.04 -11.53
CA GLU A 319 -18.61 -5.32 -11.52
C GLU A 319 -17.19 -5.14 -12.07
N TYR A 320 -16.26 -6.02 -11.68
CA TYR A 320 -14.93 -6.07 -12.29
C TYR A 320 -15.03 -6.59 -13.73
N TYR A 321 -14.50 -5.82 -14.68
CA TYR A 321 -14.53 -6.18 -16.10
C TYR A 321 -13.18 -6.69 -16.60
N ASP A 322 -13.00 -8.01 -16.52
CA ASP A 322 -11.79 -8.77 -16.86
C ASP A 322 -11.44 -8.83 -18.37
N SER A 323 -12.29 -8.26 -19.23
CA SER A 323 -12.08 -8.29 -20.68
C SER A 323 -10.93 -7.38 -21.15
N TYR A 324 -10.44 -6.49 -20.28
CA TYR A 324 -9.19 -5.76 -20.46
C TYR A 324 -8.14 -6.29 -19.48
N ASP A 325 -6.97 -6.62 -20.00
CA ASP A 325 -5.80 -6.88 -19.16
C ASP A 325 -5.33 -5.53 -18.62
N ILE A 326 -5.44 -5.28 -17.32
CA ILE A 326 -5.19 -3.98 -16.68
C ILE A 326 -4.13 -4.10 -15.58
N THR A 327 -3.38 -3.02 -15.32
CA THR A 327 -2.33 -3.05 -14.29
C THR A 327 -2.86 -3.19 -12.86
N LEU A 328 -4.14 -2.89 -12.62
CA LEU A 328 -4.79 -2.89 -11.31
C LEU A 328 -5.74 -4.09 -11.10
N ALA A 329 -5.60 -5.17 -11.88
CA ALA A 329 -6.57 -6.28 -11.87
C ALA A 329 -6.87 -6.85 -10.46
N ASP A 330 -5.82 -7.06 -9.65
CA ASP A 330 -5.95 -7.59 -8.29
C ASP A 330 -6.76 -6.65 -7.36
N ASP A 331 -6.61 -5.33 -7.52
CA ASP A 331 -7.33 -4.35 -6.70
C ASP A 331 -8.84 -4.40 -7.00
N PHE A 332 -9.20 -4.47 -8.28
CA PHE A 332 -10.60 -4.56 -8.72
C PHE A 332 -11.27 -5.88 -8.32
N ASP A 333 -10.57 -7.01 -8.45
CA ASP A 333 -11.09 -8.32 -8.06
C ASP A 333 -11.36 -8.39 -6.54
N ASN A 334 -10.42 -7.91 -5.72
CA ASN A 334 -10.60 -7.87 -4.28
C ASN A 334 -11.77 -6.94 -3.88
N ALA A 335 -11.86 -5.76 -4.49
CA ALA A 335 -12.96 -4.82 -4.26
C ALA A 335 -14.32 -5.43 -4.59
N GLU A 336 -14.43 -6.14 -5.73
CA GLU A 336 -15.66 -6.82 -6.12
C GLU A 336 -16.06 -7.88 -5.08
N GLY A 337 -15.10 -8.70 -4.67
CA GLY A 337 -15.29 -9.73 -3.65
C GLY A 337 -15.81 -9.15 -2.33
N GLU A 338 -15.21 -8.05 -1.85
CA GLU A 338 -15.64 -7.37 -0.62
C GLU A 338 -17.03 -6.73 -0.72
N ALA A 339 -17.32 -6.05 -1.84
CA ALA A 339 -18.62 -5.45 -2.09
C ALA A 339 -19.73 -6.51 -2.16
N SER A 340 -19.44 -7.65 -2.79
CA SER A 340 -20.33 -8.79 -2.89
C SER A 340 -20.59 -9.44 -1.53
N LEU A 341 -19.54 -9.69 -0.72
CA LEU A 341 -19.64 -10.20 0.66
C LEU A 341 -20.51 -9.31 1.54
N SER A 342 -20.31 -8.01 1.40
CA SER A 342 -20.98 -7.00 2.20
C SER A 342 -22.41 -6.71 1.71
N GLY A 343 -22.82 -7.33 0.60
CA GLY A 343 -24.12 -7.11 -0.02
C GLY A 343 -24.32 -5.65 -0.40
N LEU A 344 -23.30 -4.99 -0.92
CA LEU A 344 -23.38 -3.59 -1.33
C LEU A 344 -24.06 -3.47 -2.71
N GLY A 345 -24.74 -2.35 -2.92
CA GLY A 345 -25.40 -1.99 -4.17
C GLY A 345 -26.04 -3.14 -4.96
N LEU A 346 -25.53 -3.39 -6.17
CA LEU A 346 -26.06 -4.37 -7.13
C LEU A 346 -26.11 -5.79 -6.54
N TRP A 347 -25.17 -6.14 -5.66
CA TRP A 347 -25.07 -7.44 -5.00
C TRP A 347 -26.25 -7.77 -4.09
N THR A 348 -26.94 -6.74 -3.57
CA THR A 348 -28.20 -6.91 -2.83
C THR A 348 -29.42 -6.56 -3.66
N ALA A 349 -29.33 -5.53 -4.51
CA ALA A 349 -30.49 -4.99 -5.20
C ALA A 349 -30.99 -5.87 -6.36
N CYS A 350 -30.08 -6.58 -7.03
CA CYS A 350 -30.37 -7.28 -8.28
C CYS A 350 -30.49 -8.78 -8.17
N PHE A 351 -29.98 -9.35 -7.09
CA PHE A 351 -30.10 -10.75 -6.80
C PHE A 351 -31.36 -10.97 -5.94
N ASP A 352 -32.31 -11.73 -6.47
CA ASP A 352 -33.58 -12.03 -5.80
C ASP A 352 -33.29 -12.92 -4.58
N ASN A 353 -32.97 -12.29 -3.44
CA ASN A 353 -32.71 -12.94 -2.15
C ASN A 353 -33.96 -13.61 -1.54
N THR A 354 -34.99 -13.92 -2.34
CA THR A 354 -36.15 -14.68 -1.89
C THR A 354 -35.97 -16.20 -1.95
N SER A 355 -34.78 -16.73 -2.26
CA SER A 355 -34.53 -18.17 -2.17
C SER A 355 -33.17 -18.64 -1.63
N ALA A 356 -32.18 -17.76 -1.45
CA ALA A 356 -30.91 -18.14 -0.84
C ALA A 356 -30.99 -17.98 0.69
N GLU A 357 -31.20 -19.08 1.41
CA GLU A 357 -30.90 -19.10 2.84
C GLU A 357 -29.39 -18.91 3.00
N VAL A 358 -28.93 -17.72 3.43
CA VAL A 358 -27.59 -17.59 4.00
C VAL A 358 -27.50 -18.62 5.13
N VAL A 359 -26.66 -19.62 4.94
CA VAL A 359 -26.58 -20.74 5.88
C VAL A 359 -25.78 -20.30 7.09
N ASP A 360 -26.49 -19.81 8.11
CA ASP A 360 -25.90 -19.38 9.38
C ASP A 360 -25.03 -20.49 9.97
N GLY A 361 -23.74 -20.21 10.10
CA GLY A 361 -22.74 -21.12 10.65
C GLY A 361 -21.94 -21.94 9.65
N LEU A 362 -22.03 -21.71 8.33
CA LEU A 362 -21.08 -22.27 7.36
C LEU A 362 -19.98 -21.23 7.07
N TYR A 363 -18.71 -21.60 7.26
CA TYR A 363 -17.58 -20.68 7.09
C TYR A 363 -16.29 -21.42 6.74
N ILE A 364 -15.33 -20.72 6.16
CA ILE A 364 -13.95 -21.18 5.94
C ILE A 364 -13.22 -21.07 7.27
N SER A 365 -12.82 -22.20 7.85
CA SER A 365 -12.15 -22.24 9.16
C SER A 365 -10.64 -22.12 9.08
N TYR A 366 -10.05 -22.52 7.96
CA TYR A 366 -8.60 -22.54 7.79
C TYR A 366 -8.22 -22.69 6.32
N VAL A 367 -7.10 -22.06 5.93
CA VAL A 367 -6.44 -22.31 4.65
C VAL A 367 -5.00 -22.73 4.92
N LEU A 368 -4.60 -23.90 4.41
CA LEU A 368 -3.20 -24.29 4.33
C LEU A 368 -2.69 -23.87 2.95
N TYR A 369 -1.83 -22.87 2.90
CA TYR A 369 -1.35 -22.26 1.67
C TYR A 369 0.16 -22.41 1.43
N ASP A 370 0.95 -22.77 2.46
CA ASP A 370 2.37 -23.09 2.34
C ASP A 370 2.53 -24.58 2.68
N GLY A 371 2.36 -25.41 1.65
CA GLY A 371 2.43 -26.85 1.75
C GLY A 371 3.85 -27.38 1.97
N ASP A 372 3.96 -28.64 2.36
CA ASP A 372 5.26 -29.33 2.44
C ASP A 372 5.72 -29.84 1.07
N VAL A 373 4.88 -29.74 0.02
CA VAL A 373 5.13 -30.29 -1.33
C VAL A 373 5.48 -29.19 -2.32
N PRO A 374 6.78 -28.98 -2.62
CA PRO A 374 7.21 -27.86 -3.45
C PRO A 374 6.62 -27.89 -4.87
N ASP A 375 6.49 -26.71 -5.46
CA ASP A 375 6.11 -26.41 -6.85
C ASP A 375 4.64 -26.67 -7.20
N VAL A 376 4.08 -27.81 -6.79
CA VAL A 376 2.69 -28.19 -7.07
C VAL A 376 1.77 -28.01 -5.89
N GLU A 377 2.34 -27.91 -4.68
CA GLU A 377 1.67 -27.63 -3.41
C GLU A 377 0.39 -28.45 -3.21
N SER A 378 0.47 -29.70 -3.63
CA SER A 378 -0.70 -30.57 -3.79
C SER A 378 -1.39 -30.92 -2.46
N ASP A 379 -0.73 -30.66 -1.34
CA ASP A 379 -1.19 -30.85 0.03
C ASP A 379 -1.82 -29.60 0.67
N GLU A 380 -1.77 -28.45 0.00
CA GLU A 380 -2.58 -27.29 0.37
C GLU A 380 -4.07 -27.63 0.35
N TYR A 381 -4.84 -26.93 1.19
CA TYR A 381 -6.28 -27.12 1.25
C TYR A 381 -7.02 -25.93 1.86
N VAL A 382 -8.30 -25.84 1.50
CA VAL A 382 -9.29 -24.99 2.19
C VAL A 382 -10.14 -25.89 3.09
N GLU A 383 -10.29 -25.50 4.36
CA GLU A 383 -11.17 -26.16 5.32
C GLU A 383 -12.45 -25.36 5.51
N ILE A 384 -13.59 -26.00 5.27
CA ILE A 384 -14.93 -25.44 5.49
C ILE A 384 -15.56 -26.13 6.69
N THR A 385 -16.06 -25.35 7.64
CA THR A 385 -16.70 -25.84 8.86
C THR A 385 -18.20 -25.52 8.88
N ASN A 386 -19.00 -26.51 9.26
CA ASN A 386 -20.41 -26.33 9.62
C ASN A 386 -20.53 -26.14 11.14
N GLY A 387 -20.52 -24.91 11.61
CA GLY A 387 -20.79 -24.52 12.99
C GLY A 387 -22.29 -24.47 13.36
N SER A 388 -23.19 -24.74 12.41
CA SER A 388 -24.63 -24.72 12.66
C SER A 388 -25.09 -25.96 13.45
N VAL A 389 -26.34 -25.94 13.92
CA VAL A 389 -26.97 -27.07 14.64
C VAL A 389 -27.63 -28.11 13.72
N ALA A 390 -27.54 -27.92 12.41
CA ALA A 390 -28.13 -28.79 11.39
C ALA A 390 -27.09 -29.24 10.37
N ASP A 391 -27.34 -30.36 9.70
CA ASP A 391 -26.52 -30.79 8.56
C ASP A 391 -26.79 -29.85 7.37
N ILE A 392 -25.75 -29.53 6.60
CA ILE A 392 -25.84 -28.64 5.45
C ILE A 392 -25.56 -29.44 4.18
N ASP A 393 -26.46 -29.33 3.20
CA ASP A 393 -26.22 -29.84 1.85
C ASP A 393 -25.37 -28.83 1.08
N LEU A 394 -24.12 -29.20 0.80
CA LEU A 394 -23.19 -28.39 0.03
C LEU A 394 -23.31 -28.62 -1.47
N THR A 395 -24.31 -29.35 -1.96
CA THR A 395 -24.52 -29.50 -3.40
C THR A 395 -24.60 -28.14 -4.09
N ASP A 396 -23.81 -27.98 -5.16
CA ASP A 396 -23.65 -26.74 -5.95
C ASP A 396 -22.95 -25.57 -5.23
N TYR A 397 -22.47 -25.76 -3.99
CA TYR A 397 -21.51 -24.84 -3.37
C TYR A 397 -20.16 -24.98 -4.06
N TYR A 398 -19.39 -23.90 -4.10
CA TYR A 398 -18.06 -23.90 -4.70
C TYR A 398 -17.06 -23.00 -4.01
N ILE A 399 -15.79 -23.34 -4.17
CA ILE A 399 -14.64 -22.59 -3.66
C ILE A 399 -13.82 -22.08 -4.84
N MET A 400 -13.31 -20.85 -4.73
CA MET A 400 -12.35 -20.27 -5.65
C MET A 400 -11.41 -19.31 -4.92
N GLY A 401 -10.19 -19.13 -5.44
CA GLY A 401 -9.30 -18.05 -5.01
C GLY A 401 -9.61 -16.74 -5.74
N SER A 402 -8.98 -15.63 -5.33
CA SER A 402 -9.13 -14.31 -5.94
C SER A 402 -8.77 -14.29 -7.43
N SER A 403 -7.77 -15.05 -7.87
CA SER A 403 -7.47 -15.12 -9.31
C SER A 403 -8.60 -15.68 -10.19
N GLY A 404 -9.63 -16.33 -9.61
CA GLY A 404 -10.76 -16.92 -10.34
C GLY A 404 -10.43 -18.10 -11.26
N ASP A 405 -9.15 -18.43 -11.42
CA ASP A 405 -8.65 -19.41 -12.38
C ASP A 405 -9.09 -20.84 -12.11
N GLU A 406 -9.29 -21.21 -10.84
CA GLU A 406 -9.61 -22.56 -10.41
C GLU A 406 -10.81 -22.60 -9.47
N LYS A 407 -11.82 -23.39 -9.86
CA LYS A 407 -13.10 -23.52 -9.14
C LYS A 407 -13.36 -24.98 -8.78
N PHE A 408 -13.58 -25.25 -7.50
CA PHE A 408 -14.05 -26.56 -7.03
C PHE A 408 -15.53 -26.49 -6.70
N THR A 409 -16.37 -27.37 -7.27
CA THR A 409 -17.81 -27.44 -6.98
C THR A 409 -18.18 -28.78 -6.36
N PHE A 410 -18.90 -28.75 -5.26
CA PHE A 410 -19.41 -29.94 -4.58
C PHE A 410 -20.55 -30.59 -5.40
N SER A 411 -20.44 -31.90 -5.63
CA SER A 411 -21.39 -32.68 -6.43
C SER A 411 -21.98 -33.82 -5.59
N ASP A 412 -22.99 -33.52 -4.77
CA ASP A 412 -23.63 -34.40 -3.76
C ASP A 412 -22.77 -34.60 -2.50
N TYR A 413 -22.74 -33.57 -1.64
CA TYR A 413 -22.00 -33.60 -0.37
C TYR A 413 -22.81 -32.98 0.76
N THR A 414 -22.99 -33.71 1.86
CA THR A 414 -23.64 -33.19 3.07
C THR A 414 -22.59 -33.04 4.19
N LEU A 415 -22.40 -31.82 4.68
CA LEU A 415 -21.53 -31.54 5.82
C LEU A 415 -22.35 -31.58 7.12
N ALA A 416 -22.06 -32.57 7.96
CA ALA A 416 -22.80 -32.74 9.22
C ALA A 416 -22.54 -31.59 10.20
N SER A 417 -23.52 -31.33 11.08
CA SER A 417 -23.41 -30.32 12.14
C SER A 417 -22.17 -30.54 13.01
N GLY A 418 -21.33 -29.51 13.14
CA GLY A 418 -20.09 -29.52 13.92
C GLY A 418 -18.88 -30.15 13.23
N GLU A 419 -19.02 -30.62 11.99
CA GLU A 419 -17.92 -31.21 11.22
C GLU A 419 -17.27 -30.18 10.26
N ALA A 420 -16.09 -30.54 9.78
CA ALA A 420 -15.34 -29.79 8.77
C ALA A 420 -14.95 -30.67 7.58
N VAL A 421 -14.86 -30.07 6.40
CA VAL A 421 -14.38 -30.72 5.17
C VAL A 421 -13.17 -29.98 4.63
N LYS A 422 -12.18 -30.73 4.15
CA LYS A 422 -10.98 -30.19 3.50
C LYS A 422 -11.06 -30.45 2.00
N VAL A 423 -10.88 -29.39 1.22
CA VAL A 423 -10.77 -29.44 -0.24
C VAL A 423 -9.33 -29.16 -0.61
N TYR A 424 -8.63 -30.19 -1.06
CA TYR A 424 -7.20 -30.11 -1.35
C TYR A 424 -6.91 -29.63 -2.76
N THR A 425 -5.72 -29.11 -3.00
CA THR A 425 -5.21 -28.89 -4.36
C THR A 425 -5.22 -30.21 -5.14
N ASN A 426 -4.61 -31.29 -4.61
CA ASN A 426 -4.60 -32.58 -5.31
C ASN A 426 -4.33 -33.86 -4.48
N GLN A 427 -3.94 -33.80 -3.20
CA GLN A 427 -3.63 -34.99 -2.38
C GLN A 427 -4.78 -35.53 -1.52
N GLY A 428 -5.96 -34.91 -1.60
CA GLY A 428 -7.13 -35.28 -0.81
C GLY A 428 -8.15 -36.16 -1.53
N ASP A 429 -9.00 -36.82 -0.73
CA ASP A 429 -10.19 -37.51 -1.23
C ASP A 429 -11.18 -36.54 -1.91
N ILE A 430 -11.20 -35.29 -1.46
CA ILE A 430 -11.91 -34.17 -2.08
C ILE A 430 -10.84 -33.15 -2.51
N SER A 431 -10.76 -32.88 -3.81
CA SER A 431 -9.73 -32.00 -4.36
C SER A 431 -10.12 -31.36 -5.69
N PHE A 432 -9.43 -30.27 -6.03
CA PHE A 432 -9.51 -29.61 -7.36
C PHE A 432 -8.98 -30.51 -8.48
N GLY A 433 -8.05 -31.42 -8.14
CA GLY A 433 -7.48 -32.38 -9.10
C GLY A 433 -6.45 -31.77 -10.04
N VAL A 434 -5.90 -30.61 -9.67
CA VAL A 434 -4.93 -29.85 -10.48
C VAL A 434 -3.49 -30.13 -10.04
N ASN A 435 -2.55 -30.12 -10.97
CA ASN A 435 -1.12 -30.35 -10.69
C ASN A 435 -0.32 -29.04 -10.71
N LYS A 436 -0.86 -28.00 -10.08
CA LYS A 436 -0.23 -26.70 -9.86
C LYS A 436 -0.72 -26.17 -8.52
N ALA A 437 0.09 -25.35 -7.85
CA ALA A 437 -0.36 -24.59 -6.69
C ALA A 437 -1.56 -23.72 -7.10
N ILE A 438 -2.56 -23.66 -6.22
CA ILE A 438 -3.72 -22.77 -6.38
C ILE A 438 -3.56 -21.57 -5.47
N TRP A 439 -3.06 -21.81 -4.26
CA TRP A 439 -3.06 -20.88 -3.15
C TRP A 439 -1.71 -20.15 -3.08
N SER A 440 -1.71 -18.82 -3.07
CA SER A 440 -0.47 -18.04 -3.05
C SER A 440 0.26 -18.06 -1.71
N ASN A 441 1.58 -18.26 -1.76
CA ASN A 441 2.48 -18.16 -0.60
C ASN A 441 2.69 -16.73 -0.06
N SER A 442 2.19 -15.72 -0.77
CA SER A 442 2.23 -14.31 -0.33
C SER A 442 0.92 -13.82 0.31
N GLY A 443 -0.07 -14.70 0.47
CA GLY A 443 -1.42 -14.37 0.90
C GLY A 443 -2.34 -14.03 -0.27
N GLU A 444 -3.60 -14.43 -0.17
CA GLU A 444 -4.71 -14.13 -1.09
C GLU A 444 -6.05 -14.39 -0.37
N THR A 445 -7.16 -14.15 -1.06
CA THR A 445 -8.51 -14.38 -0.55
C THR A 445 -9.10 -15.65 -1.13
N VAL A 446 -9.65 -16.51 -0.27
CA VAL A 446 -10.48 -17.66 -0.67
C VAL A 446 -11.93 -17.30 -0.48
N TYR A 447 -12.75 -17.59 -1.49
CA TYR A 447 -14.19 -17.36 -1.46
C TYR A 447 -14.95 -18.68 -1.44
N LEU A 448 -15.97 -18.77 -0.58
CA LEU A 448 -16.93 -19.86 -0.54
C LEU A 448 -18.29 -19.35 -1.01
N TYR A 449 -18.76 -19.85 -2.14
CA TYR A 449 -20.08 -19.53 -2.68
C TYR A 449 -21.05 -20.68 -2.51
N GLY A 450 -22.31 -20.34 -2.32
CA GLY A 450 -23.46 -21.24 -2.42
C GLY A 450 -24.06 -21.27 -3.82
N PRO A 451 -25.22 -21.92 -3.97
CA PRO A 451 -25.98 -21.94 -5.21
C PRO A 451 -26.32 -20.52 -5.68
N GLU A 452 -26.47 -20.34 -6.99
CA GLU A 452 -26.81 -19.04 -7.61
C GLU A 452 -25.76 -17.94 -7.35
N ASN A 453 -24.49 -18.32 -7.12
CA ASN A 453 -23.34 -17.44 -6.86
C ASN A 453 -23.49 -16.58 -5.60
N VAL A 454 -24.24 -17.06 -4.62
CA VAL A 454 -24.40 -16.36 -3.34
C VAL A 454 -23.13 -16.54 -2.52
N LEU A 455 -22.43 -15.47 -2.23
CA LEU A 455 -21.21 -15.54 -1.43
C LEU A 455 -21.56 -15.83 0.04
N VAL A 456 -20.98 -16.89 0.59
CA VAL A 456 -21.26 -17.42 1.93
C VAL A 456 -20.21 -16.95 2.93
N ASP A 457 -18.94 -17.01 2.56
CA ASP A 457 -17.82 -16.59 3.41
C ASP A 457 -16.56 -16.32 2.56
N SER A 458 -15.63 -15.57 3.14
CA SER A 458 -14.27 -15.41 2.59
C SER A 458 -13.20 -15.52 3.67
N PHE A 459 -11.99 -15.87 3.26
CA PHE A 459 -10.86 -16.02 4.16
C PHE A 459 -9.57 -15.49 3.54
N ILE A 460 -9.01 -14.46 4.17
CA ILE A 460 -7.69 -13.92 3.86
C ILE A 460 -6.70 -14.57 4.82
N TYR A 461 -5.57 -15.07 4.30
CA TYR A 461 -4.58 -15.81 5.07
C TYR A 461 -3.15 -15.27 4.97
#